data_AF-A0A7X7K9S2-F1
#
_entry.id   AF-A0A7X7K9S2-F1
#
_cell.length_a   1.000
_cell.length_b   1.000
_cell.length_c   1.000
_cell.angle_alpha   90.00
_cell.angle_beta   90.00
_cell.angle_gamma   90.00
#
_symmetry.space_group_name_H-M   'P 1'
#
loop_
_entity.id
_entity.type
_entity.pdbx_description
1 polymer ?
#
loop_
_entity_poly.entity_id
_entity_poly.type
_entity_poly.pdbx_seq_one_letter_code
_entity_poly.pdbx_strand_id
1 'polypeptide(L)'
;MTTPTQPGAVLASRYRLERERGDSLSQVEHWRAVDQVLDRAVEFYVLRDGNVDAALDAARRAALVSDPRLVRVLDVGQEDGISFVVTEKVGGRSLAEIVAAGPLPADQARAVVGELAVGLETARRRGVHHLALRPSVVYIEPSGAVVLTGLAVEGALLGLDRADARATTRTDAVALVQLLYAALTGHWPGAASGDALALPAAPVTDGATAPPAELVATVPNDLDTLCAVTFGPHEDGPHSPAELAADLEPWAPVHGAQLI
;
A
#
# COMPACT_ATOMS: atom_id res chain seq x y z
N MET A 1 27.90 15.83 8.09
CA MET A 1 27.87 15.20 6.76
C MET A 1 26.95 14.00 6.88
N THR A 2 25.83 14.00 6.18
CA THR A 2 24.90 12.86 6.16
C THR A 2 25.59 11.67 5.49
N THR A 3 25.56 10.50 6.12
CA THR A 3 26.09 9.26 5.54
C THR A 3 25.35 8.97 4.23
N PRO A 4 26.06 8.75 3.10
CA PRO A 4 25.41 8.41 1.84
C PRO A 4 24.67 7.08 1.99
N THR A 5 23.44 7.00 1.50
CA THR A 5 22.67 5.76 1.43
C THR A 5 23.13 4.98 0.20
N GLN A 6 23.85 3.90 0.45
CA GLN A 6 24.37 3.02 -0.60
C GLN A 6 24.48 1.58 -0.05
N PRO A 7 24.49 0.56 -0.90
CA PRO A 7 24.75 -0.81 -0.48
C PRO A 7 26.01 -0.91 0.40
N GLY A 8 25.89 -1.59 1.53
CA GLY A 8 26.96 -1.75 2.53
C GLY A 8 27.07 -0.63 3.57
N ALA A 9 26.39 0.51 3.39
CA ALA A 9 26.36 1.56 4.41
C ALA A 9 25.68 1.05 5.70
N VAL A 10 26.23 1.41 6.85
CA VAL A 10 25.65 1.12 8.17
C VAL A 10 25.04 2.40 8.72
N LEU A 11 23.73 2.37 8.96
CA LEU A 11 22.96 3.48 9.51
C LEU A 11 22.49 3.17 10.94
N ALA A 12 22.31 4.23 11.74
CA ALA A 12 21.94 4.15 13.16
C ALA A 12 22.81 3.15 13.94
N SER A 13 24.11 3.08 13.58
CA SER A 13 25.11 2.17 14.13
C SER A 13 24.71 0.67 14.14
N ARG A 14 23.70 0.25 13.36
CA ARG A 14 23.05 -1.06 13.51
C ARG A 14 22.55 -1.69 12.22
N TYR A 15 22.06 -0.89 11.28
CA TYR A 15 21.37 -1.39 10.10
C TYR A 15 22.26 -1.26 8.88
N ARG A 16 22.66 -2.40 8.31
CA ARG A 16 23.45 -2.42 7.08
C ARG A 16 22.53 -2.48 5.88
N LEU A 17 22.55 -1.44 5.04
CA LEU A 17 21.79 -1.40 3.79
C LEU A 17 22.33 -2.43 2.81
N GLU A 18 21.44 -3.15 2.13
CA GLU A 18 21.80 -4.15 1.12
C GLU A 18 21.42 -3.71 -0.29
N ARG A 19 20.14 -3.37 -0.49
CA ARG A 19 19.60 -3.06 -1.81
C ARG A 19 18.45 -2.05 -1.69
N GLU A 20 18.52 -1.00 -2.50
CA GLU A 20 17.40 -0.07 -2.66
C GLU A 20 16.23 -0.76 -3.37
N ARG A 21 15.02 -0.45 -2.92
CA ARG A 21 13.78 -0.90 -3.55
C ARG A 21 13.40 0.06 -4.67
N GLY A 22 12.75 -0.48 -5.70
CA GLY A 22 12.31 0.31 -6.86
C GLY A 22 11.01 1.10 -6.62
N ASP A 23 10.43 1.04 -5.42
CA ASP A 23 9.16 1.69 -5.04
C ASP A 23 9.36 2.96 -4.18
N SER A 24 10.60 3.47 -4.11
CA SER A 24 10.94 4.72 -3.43
C SER A 24 10.17 5.92 -4.01
N LEU A 25 9.77 6.83 -3.13
CA LEU A 25 9.24 8.15 -3.50
C LEU A 25 10.35 9.20 -3.38
N SER A 26 10.13 10.40 -3.91
CA SER A 26 11.12 11.48 -3.82
C SER A 26 11.47 11.88 -2.38
N GLN A 27 10.52 11.73 -1.44
CA GLN A 27 10.71 12.06 -0.02
C GLN A 27 11.19 10.89 0.86
N VAL A 28 11.14 9.64 0.37
CA VAL A 28 11.47 8.45 1.15
C VAL A 28 12.16 7.38 0.29
N GLU A 29 13.34 6.95 0.75
CA GLU A 29 14.06 5.84 0.13
C GLU A 29 13.76 4.56 0.88
N HIS A 30 13.40 3.51 0.15
CA HIS A 30 13.11 2.19 0.72
C HIS A 30 14.28 1.25 0.46
N TRP A 31 14.76 0.58 1.50
CA TRP A 31 15.91 -0.30 1.42
C TRP A 31 15.60 -1.66 2.07
N ARG A 32 16.11 -2.74 1.46
CA ARG A 32 16.38 -3.96 2.21
C ARG A 32 17.65 -3.75 3.02
N ALA A 33 17.61 -4.14 4.28
CA ALA A 33 18.74 -4.03 5.19
C ALA A 33 18.82 -5.24 6.12
N VAL A 34 19.95 -5.34 6.83
CA VAL A 34 20.16 -6.33 7.90
C VAL A 34 20.33 -5.59 9.22
N ASP A 35 19.51 -5.97 10.20
CA ASP A 35 19.72 -5.65 11.60
C ASP A 35 20.89 -6.48 12.12
N GLN A 36 22.05 -5.85 12.29
CA GLN A 36 23.30 -6.56 12.64
C GLN A 36 23.33 -7.03 14.10
N VAL A 37 22.45 -6.51 14.95
CA VAL A 37 22.36 -6.91 16.36
C VAL A 37 21.49 -8.16 16.51
N LEU A 38 20.36 -8.20 15.81
CA LEU A 38 19.41 -9.33 15.87
C LEU A 38 19.63 -10.37 14.75
N ASP A 39 20.58 -10.13 13.85
CA ASP A 39 20.92 -10.96 12.69
C ASP A 39 19.69 -11.35 11.85
N ARG A 40 18.90 -10.34 11.47
CA ARG A 40 17.69 -10.52 10.66
C ARG A 40 17.57 -9.49 9.56
N ALA A 41 16.94 -9.90 8.46
CA ALA A 41 16.58 -8.99 7.39
C ALA A 41 15.37 -8.12 7.78
N VAL A 42 15.39 -6.87 7.36
CA VAL A 42 14.36 -5.85 7.61
C VAL A 42 14.15 -4.99 6.36
N GLU A 43 13.02 -4.29 6.28
CA GLU A 43 12.92 -3.12 5.40
C GLU A 43 13.26 -1.85 6.20
N PHE A 44 13.98 -0.93 5.57
CA PHE A 44 14.52 0.29 6.18
C PHE A 44 14.14 1.49 5.32
N TYR A 45 13.39 2.42 5.89
CA TYR A 45 12.91 3.61 5.20
C TYR A 45 13.72 4.80 5.66
N VAL A 46 14.33 5.53 4.72
CA VAL A 46 15.07 6.75 4.99
C VAL A 46 14.18 7.93 4.62
N LEU A 47 13.75 8.70 5.62
CA LEU A 47 12.89 9.87 5.41
C LEU A 47 13.76 11.08 5.12
N ARG A 48 13.64 11.66 3.92
CA ARG A 48 14.50 12.74 3.41
C ARG A 48 13.90 14.12 3.54
N ASP A 49 12.61 14.24 3.25
CA ASP A 49 11.91 15.51 3.14
C ASP A 49 10.42 15.35 3.48
N GLY A 50 9.66 16.45 3.49
CA GLY A 50 8.26 16.49 3.87
C GLY A 50 8.07 16.63 5.39
N ASN A 51 6.94 16.15 5.91
CA ASN A 51 6.62 16.24 7.34
C ASN A 51 7.26 15.08 8.12
N VAL A 52 8.59 15.05 8.19
CA VAL A 52 9.35 13.93 8.79
C VAL A 52 8.92 13.62 10.23
N ASP A 53 8.77 14.63 11.09
CA ASP A 53 8.37 14.40 12.49
C ASP A 53 6.96 13.77 12.57
N ALA A 54 6.02 14.23 11.73
CA ALA A 54 4.68 13.66 11.66
C ALA A 54 4.71 12.20 11.17
N ALA A 55 5.59 11.87 10.22
CA ALA A 55 5.79 10.51 9.74
C ALA A 55 6.38 9.58 10.81
N LEU A 56 7.33 10.06 11.61
CA LEU A 56 7.89 9.30 12.74
C LEU A 56 6.82 9.07 13.81
N ASP A 57 6.01 10.07 14.15
CA ASP A 57 4.89 9.91 15.07
C ASP A 57 3.81 8.96 14.53
N ALA A 58 3.53 9.01 13.23
CA ALA A 58 2.66 8.06 12.56
C ALA A 58 3.20 6.63 12.62
N ALA A 59 4.50 6.43 12.38
CA ALA A 59 5.15 5.12 12.51
C ALA A 59 5.06 4.57 13.94
N ARG A 60 5.23 5.41 14.97
CA ARG A 60 5.06 5.02 16.37
C ARG A 60 3.61 4.59 16.67
N ARG A 61 2.61 5.29 16.12
CA ARG A 61 1.20 4.89 16.24
C ARG A 61 0.92 3.58 15.50
N ALA A 62 1.44 3.43 14.28
CA ALA A 62 1.30 2.23 13.47
C ALA A 62 1.89 1.00 14.16
N ALA A 63 2.99 1.15 14.92
CA ALA A 63 3.59 0.06 15.72
C ALA A 63 2.65 -0.54 16.79
N LEU A 64 1.59 0.19 17.19
CA LEU A 64 0.58 -0.26 18.14
C LEU A 64 -0.57 -1.04 17.47
N VAL A 65 -0.60 -1.09 16.14
CA VAL A 65 -1.58 -1.85 15.37
C VAL A 65 -1.03 -3.26 15.13
N SER A 66 -1.79 -4.27 15.55
CA SER A 66 -1.47 -5.68 15.30
C SER A 66 -2.58 -6.30 14.44
N ASP A 67 -2.21 -6.74 13.24
CA ASP A 67 -2.99 -7.52 12.29
C ASP A 67 -1.99 -8.25 11.37
N PRO A 68 -2.20 -9.53 11.02
CA PRO A 68 -1.29 -10.26 10.14
C PRO A 68 -1.15 -9.67 8.73
N ARG A 69 -2.08 -8.81 8.31
CA ARG A 69 -2.08 -8.17 6.98
C ARG A 69 -1.31 -6.86 6.95
N LEU A 70 -0.82 -6.38 8.09
CA LEU A 70 -0.12 -5.11 8.21
C LEU A 70 1.31 -5.37 8.67
N VAL A 71 2.28 -4.91 7.90
CA VAL A 71 3.70 -5.07 8.27
C VAL A 71 3.98 -4.31 9.54
N ARG A 72 4.59 -4.98 10.50
CA ARG A 72 4.91 -4.39 11.80
C ARG A 72 6.08 -3.42 11.69
N VAL A 73 5.92 -2.25 12.30
CA VAL A 73 7.03 -1.34 12.59
C VAL A 73 7.85 -1.89 13.75
N LEU A 74 9.15 -2.06 13.51
CA LEU A 74 10.12 -2.62 14.44
C LEU A 74 10.92 -1.55 15.19
N ASP A 75 11.25 -0.45 14.52
CA ASP A 75 12.04 0.63 15.09
C ASP A 75 11.73 1.97 14.39
N VAL A 76 11.92 3.09 15.11
CA VAL A 76 11.70 4.46 14.61
C VAL A 76 12.67 5.39 15.32
N GLY A 77 13.49 6.11 14.56
CA GLY A 77 14.54 6.94 15.14
C GLY A 77 15.03 8.09 14.29
N GLN A 78 15.85 8.93 14.93
CA GLN A 78 16.64 9.98 14.32
C GLN A 78 18.06 9.85 14.87
N GLU A 79 19.03 9.50 14.01
CA GLU A 79 20.43 9.32 14.39
C GLU A 79 21.34 9.80 13.26
N ASP A 80 22.46 10.46 13.59
CA ASP A 80 23.44 10.96 12.62
C ASP A 80 22.84 11.83 11.48
N GLY A 81 21.77 12.56 11.79
CA GLY A 81 21.06 13.40 10.83
C GLY A 81 20.19 12.62 9.85
N ILE A 82 19.87 11.35 10.14
CA ILE A 82 19.00 10.49 9.35
C ILE A 82 17.76 10.17 10.17
N SER A 83 16.59 10.45 9.61
CA SER A 83 15.31 10.00 10.15
C SER A 83 14.89 8.71 9.47
N PHE A 84 14.50 7.70 10.26
CA PHE A 84 14.24 6.38 9.72
C PHE A 84 13.08 5.64 10.39
N VAL A 85 12.50 4.72 9.63
CA VAL A 85 11.52 3.73 10.08
C VAL A 85 12.01 2.35 9.65
N VAL A 86 12.01 1.39 10.56
CA VAL A 86 12.38 -0.01 10.28
C VAL A 86 11.14 -0.88 10.43
N THR A 87 10.89 -1.75 9.46
CA THR A 87 9.75 -2.66 9.48
C THR A 87 10.19 -4.10 9.24
N GLU A 88 9.30 -5.05 9.53
CA GLU A 88 9.53 -6.45 9.21
C GLU A 88 9.82 -6.61 7.70
N LYS A 89 10.73 -7.53 7.37
CA LYS A 89 10.96 -7.90 5.99
C LYS A 89 9.67 -8.45 5.39
N VAL A 90 9.39 -8.04 4.16
CA VAL A 90 8.23 -8.51 3.41
C VAL A 90 8.64 -9.61 2.42
N GLY A 91 7.89 -10.70 2.41
CA GLY A 91 8.03 -11.79 1.45
C GLY A 91 7.21 -11.55 0.16
N GLY A 92 7.32 -12.49 -0.77
CA GLY A 92 6.47 -12.51 -1.96
C GLY A 92 6.80 -11.47 -3.02
N ARG A 93 5.79 -11.14 -3.83
CA ARG A 93 5.84 -10.12 -4.90
C ARG A 93 4.81 -9.04 -4.61
N SER A 94 5.11 -7.82 -5.03
CA SER A 94 4.14 -6.73 -4.93
C SER A 94 3.00 -6.90 -5.93
N LEU A 95 1.84 -6.32 -5.64
CA LEU A 95 0.70 -6.30 -6.56
C LEU A 95 1.09 -5.58 -7.86
N ALA A 96 1.93 -4.54 -7.80
CA ALA A 96 2.48 -3.89 -8.99
C ALA A 96 3.23 -4.89 -9.90
N GLU A 97 4.15 -5.69 -9.32
CA GLU A 97 4.91 -6.68 -10.07
C GLU A 97 4.04 -7.81 -10.64
N ILE A 98 2.99 -8.21 -9.92
CA ILE A 98 2.07 -9.26 -10.36
C ILE A 98 1.21 -8.74 -11.51
N VAL A 99 0.59 -7.57 -11.33
CA VAL A 99 -0.32 -6.96 -12.30
C VAL A 99 0.41 -6.54 -13.58
N ALA A 100 1.69 -6.18 -13.49
CA ALA A 100 2.52 -5.93 -14.67
C ALA A 100 2.70 -7.16 -15.58
N ALA A 101 2.55 -8.38 -15.05
CA ALA A 101 2.53 -9.61 -15.85
C ALA A 101 1.16 -9.93 -16.44
N GLY A 102 0.10 -9.32 -15.91
CA GLY A 102 -1.28 -9.44 -16.38
C GLY A 102 -2.28 -9.20 -15.25
N PRO A 103 -3.54 -8.82 -15.57
CA PRO A 103 -4.58 -8.68 -14.57
C PRO A 103 -4.87 -9.99 -13.82
N LEU A 104 -5.31 -9.87 -12.57
CA LEU A 104 -5.71 -11.00 -11.74
C LEU A 104 -7.09 -11.53 -12.17
N PRO A 105 -7.35 -12.84 -11.98
CA PRO A 105 -8.71 -13.36 -11.95
C PRO A 105 -9.57 -12.58 -10.94
N ALA A 106 -10.83 -12.31 -11.30
CA ALA A 106 -11.69 -11.43 -10.51
C ALA A 106 -11.95 -11.93 -9.07
N ASP A 107 -11.99 -13.25 -8.87
CA ASP A 107 -12.10 -13.87 -7.55
C ASP A 107 -10.85 -13.61 -6.70
N GLN A 108 -9.66 -13.63 -7.30
CA GLN A 108 -8.39 -13.33 -6.61
C GLN A 108 -8.24 -11.83 -6.34
N ALA A 109 -8.63 -10.97 -7.28
CA ALA A 109 -8.64 -9.52 -7.06
C ALA A 109 -9.57 -9.12 -5.90
N ARG A 110 -10.79 -9.70 -5.87
CA ARG A 110 -11.74 -9.58 -4.75
C ARG A 110 -11.12 -10.05 -3.44
N ALA A 111 -10.53 -11.24 -3.42
CA ALA A 111 -9.93 -11.79 -2.22
C ALA A 111 -8.80 -10.93 -1.67
N VAL A 112 -7.89 -10.48 -2.53
CA VAL A 112 -6.77 -9.60 -2.13
C VAL A 112 -7.28 -8.30 -1.50
N VAL A 113 -8.24 -7.62 -2.14
CA VAL A 113 -8.78 -6.35 -1.63
C VAL A 113 -9.65 -6.54 -0.39
N GLY A 114 -10.39 -7.65 -0.31
CA GLY A 114 -11.15 -8.02 0.89
C GLY A 114 -10.24 -8.18 2.11
N GLU A 115 -9.12 -8.92 1.96
CA GLU A 115 -8.11 -9.03 3.03
C GLU A 115 -7.58 -7.64 3.42
N LEU A 116 -7.17 -6.81 2.46
CA LEU A 116 -6.67 -5.46 2.75
C LEU A 116 -7.69 -4.59 3.48
N ALA A 117 -8.96 -4.67 3.09
CA ALA A 117 -10.05 -3.93 3.72
C ALA A 117 -10.23 -4.31 5.19
N VAL A 118 -10.15 -5.61 5.52
CA VAL A 118 -10.16 -6.10 6.91
C VAL A 118 -8.97 -5.57 7.71
N GLY A 119 -7.76 -5.63 7.13
CA GLY A 119 -6.55 -5.11 7.79
C GLY A 119 -6.64 -3.62 8.08
N LEU A 120 -7.09 -2.83 7.09
CA LEU A 120 -7.26 -1.39 7.27
C LEU A 120 -8.38 -1.02 8.21
N GLU A 121 -9.45 -1.81 8.32
CA GLU A 121 -10.46 -1.62 9.35
C GLU A 121 -9.87 -1.82 10.76
N THR A 122 -8.98 -2.81 10.95
CA THR A 122 -8.25 -3.00 12.22
C THR A 122 -7.41 -1.77 12.58
N ALA A 123 -6.73 -1.16 11.60
CA ALA A 123 -5.95 0.07 11.79
C ALA A 123 -6.85 1.28 12.10
N ARG A 124 -7.93 1.45 11.32
CA ARG A 124 -8.88 2.55 11.44
C ARG A 124 -9.53 2.60 12.82
N ARG A 125 -9.85 1.45 13.41
CA ARG A 125 -10.38 1.36 14.79
C ARG A 125 -9.43 1.91 15.86
N ARG A 126 -8.14 2.01 15.56
CA ARG A 126 -7.10 2.62 16.40
C ARG A 126 -6.76 4.06 15.97
N GLY A 127 -7.50 4.65 15.04
CA GLY A 127 -7.25 6.00 14.52
C GLY A 127 -6.01 6.09 13.62
N VAL A 128 -5.64 4.98 12.98
CA VAL A 128 -4.50 4.90 12.05
C VAL A 128 -5.05 4.64 10.65
N HIS A 129 -4.66 5.49 9.69
CA HIS A 129 -5.06 5.43 8.29
C HIS A 129 -3.83 5.26 7.40
N HIS A 130 -3.95 4.61 6.25
CA HIS A 130 -2.82 4.38 5.36
C HIS A 130 -2.49 5.61 4.51
N LEU A 131 -3.50 6.14 3.81
CA LEU A 131 -3.52 7.37 2.99
C LEU A 131 -2.54 7.44 1.81
N ALA A 132 -1.66 6.47 1.64
CA ALA A 132 -0.74 6.37 0.50
C ALA A 132 -0.83 5.00 -0.23
N LEU A 133 -2.03 4.41 -0.29
CA LEU A 133 -2.24 3.09 -0.90
C LEU A 133 -1.91 3.09 -2.40
N ARG A 134 -1.17 2.07 -2.84
CA ARG A 134 -0.78 1.84 -4.23
C ARG A 134 -0.34 0.39 -4.44
N PRO A 135 -0.24 -0.10 -5.69
CA PRO A 135 0.05 -1.51 -5.94
C PRO A 135 1.44 -1.94 -5.42
N SER A 136 2.41 -1.04 -5.32
CA SER A 136 3.77 -1.34 -4.85
C SER A 136 3.88 -1.59 -3.34
N VAL A 137 2.89 -1.16 -2.54
CA VAL A 137 2.87 -1.39 -1.07
C VAL A 137 2.07 -2.62 -0.66
N VAL A 138 1.39 -3.28 -1.60
CA VAL A 138 0.64 -4.53 -1.37
C VAL A 138 1.49 -5.71 -1.81
N TYR A 139 1.69 -6.69 -0.94
CA TYR A 139 2.48 -7.88 -1.20
C TYR A 139 1.63 -9.14 -1.06
N ILE A 140 1.89 -10.09 -1.95
CA ILE A 140 1.26 -11.41 -1.93
C ILE A 140 2.36 -12.46 -1.82
N GLU A 141 2.28 -13.26 -0.75
CA GLU A 141 3.21 -14.35 -0.50
C GLU A 141 2.78 -15.65 -1.21
N PRO A 142 3.71 -16.60 -1.47
CA PRO A 142 3.37 -17.91 -2.02
C PRO A 142 2.30 -18.65 -1.22
N SER A 143 2.24 -18.40 0.09
CA SER A 143 1.26 -18.96 1.03
C SER A 143 -0.18 -18.47 0.79
N GLY A 144 -0.36 -17.36 0.06
CA GLY A 144 -1.63 -16.64 -0.05
C GLY A 144 -1.79 -15.52 0.98
N ALA A 145 -0.81 -15.29 1.86
CA ALA A 145 -0.86 -14.14 2.76
C ALA A 145 -0.79 -12.82 1.98
N VAL A 146 -1.72 -11.92 2.28
CA VAL A 146 -1.77 -10.55 1.75
C VAL A 146 -1.25 -9.61 2.81
N VAL A 147 -0.22 -8.84 2.47
CA VAL A 147 0.55 -8.03 3.42
C VAL A 147 0.70 -6.60 2.89
N LEU A 148 0.36 -5.62 3.71
CA LEU A 148 0.42 -4.19 3.40
C LEU A 148 1.55 -3.50 4.16
N THR A 149 2.43 -2.81 3.45
CA THR A 149 3.54 -2.04 4.01
C THR A 149 3.16 -0.59 4.26
N GLY A 150 4.03 0.17 4.96
CA GLY A 150 3.95 1.64 4.94
C GLY A 150 2.81 2.29 5.72
N LEU A 151 2.07 1.55 6.55
CA LEU A 151 0.90 2.04 7.29
C LEU A 151 1.16 3.40 7.95
N ALA A 152 0.42 4.42 7.49
CA ALA A 152 0.41 5.82 7.95
C ALA A 152 1.70 6.63 7.72
N VAL A 153 2.84 6.00 7.44
CA VAL A 153 4.14 6.68 7.39
C VAL A 153 4.18 7.68 6.25
N GLU A 154 3.90 7.23 5.03
CA GLU A 154 3.97 8.09 3.85
C GLU A 154 2.81 9.07 3.76
N GLY A 155 1.62 8.65 4.21
CA GLY A 155 0.46 9.54 4.31
C GLY A 155 0.76 10.76 5.18
N ALA A 156 1.38 10.56 6.34
CA ALA A 156 1.81 11.64 7.22
C ALA A 156 2.98 12.45 6.62
N LEU A 157 3.96 11.78 6.01
CA LEU A 157 5.10 12.43 5.35
C LEU A 157 4.63 13.44 4.28
N LEU A 158 3.62 13.05 3.50
CA LEU A 158 2.98 13.87 2.47
C LEU A 158 1.94 14.86 3.02
N GLY A 159 1.58 14.77 4.30
CA GLY A 159 0.60 15.65 4.95
C GLY A 159 -0.85 15.38 4.52
N LEU A 160 -1.15 14.13 4.15
CA LEU A 160 -2.48 13.69 3.69
C LEU A 160 -3.46 13.42 4.85
N ASP A 161 -2.95 13.38 6.09
CA ASP A 161 -3.71 13.09 7.32
C ASP A 161 -4.38 14.33 7.96
N ARG A 162 -4.46 15.45 7.22
CA ARG A 162 -4.96 16.74 7.71
C ARG A 162 -6.48 16.90 7.65
N ALA A 163 -7.18 15.98 6.98
CA ALA A 163 -8.62 15.99 6.89
C ALA A 163 -9.27 15.43 8.18
N ASP A 164 -10.58 15.59 8.32
CA ASP A 164 -11.31 14.94 9.42
C ASP A 164 -11.31 13.41 9.28
N ALA A 165 -11.61 12.72 10.40
CA ALA A 165 -11.56 11.27 10.47
C ALA A 165 -12.49 10.55 9.48
N ARG A 166 -13.61 11.18 9.09
CA ARG A 166 -14.56 10.59 8.12
C ARG A 166 -13.98 10.69 6.72
N ALA A 167 -13.42 11.84 6.36
CA ALA A 167 -12.76 12.04 5.09
C ALA A 167 -11.56 11.11 4.93
N THR A 168 -10.68 11.00 5.93
CA THR A 168 -9.52 10.07 5.87
C THR A 168 -9.93 8.61 5.77
N THR A 169 -10.98 8.21 6.50
CA THR A 169 -11.55 6.86 6.39
C THR A 169 -12.03 6.57 4.96
N ARG A 170 -12.73 7.52 4.35
CA ARG A 170 -13.23 7.38 2.99
C ARG A 170 -12.09 7.37 1.96
N THR A 171 -11.03 8.16 2.17
CA THR A 171 -9.85 8.15 1.30
C THR A 171 -9.24 6.74 1.21
N ASP A 172 -9.04 6.06 2.33
CA ASP A 172 -8.54 4.68 2.32
C ASP A 172 -9.54 3.71 1.64
N ALA A 173 -10.85 3.88 1.86
CA ALA A 173 -11.88 3.05 1.24
C ALA A 173 -11.89 3.18 -0.29
N VAL A 174 -11.83 4.41 -0.81
CA VAL A 174 -11.74 4.68 -2.25
C VAL A 174 -10.43 4.12 -2.81
N ALA A 175 -9.31 4.29 -2.11
CA ALA A 175 -8.03 3.78 -2.58
C ALA A 175 -7.93 2.24 -2.60
N LEU A 176 -8.69 1.54 -1.74
CA LEU A 176 -8.89 0.09 -1.88
C LEU A 176 -9.66 -0.27 -3.17
N VAL A 177 -10.65 0.52 -3.57
CA VAL A 177 -11.33 0.33 -4.87
C VAL A 177 -10.38 0.65 -6.04
N GLN A 178 -9.46 1.60 -5.88
CA GLN A 178 -8.41 1.85 -6.88
C GLN A 178 -7.46 0.64 -7.03
N LEU A 179 -7.11 -0.02 -5.92
CA LEU A 179 -6.34 -1.27 -5.94
C LEU A 179 -7.11 -2.42 -6.59
N LEU A 180 -8.43 -2.53 -6.33
CA LEU A 180 -9.30 -3.51 -6.99
C LEU A 180 -9.29 -3.31 -8.51
N TYR A 181 -9.50 -2.07 -8.96
CA TYR A 181 -9.46 -1.73 -10.37
C TYR A 181 -8.10 -2.08 -10.99
N ALA A 182 -7.00 -1.75 -10.32
CA ALA A 182 -5.66 -2.07 -10.79
C ALA A 182 -5.45 -3.58 -10.91
N ALA A 183 -5.87 -4.34 -9.90
CA ALA A 183 -5.81 -5.80 -9.92
C ALA A 183 -6.63 -6.40 -11.06
N LEU A 184 -7.82 -5.86 -11.34
CA LEU A 184 -8.72 -6.35 -12.39
C LEU A 184 -8.30 -5.98 -13.81
N THR A 185 -7.57 -4.88 -14.00
CA THR A 185 -7.39 -4.28 -15.34
C THR A 185 -5.95 -4.06 -15.77
N GLY A 186 -4.98 -4.08 -14.86
CA GLY A 186 -3.62 -3.66 -15.20
C GLY A 186 -3.37 -2.16 -15.18
N HIS A 187 -4.39 -1.35 -14.88
CA HIS A 187 -4.32 0.10 -15.02
C HIS A 187 -4.67 0.82 -13.71
N TRP A 188 -4.08 1.98 -13.45
CA TRP A 188 -4.35 2.76 -12.25
C TRP A 188 -5.44 3.81 -12.49
N PRO A 189 -6.55 3.83 -11.72
CA PRO A 189 -7.62 4.81 -11.89
C PRO A 189 -7.26 6.12 -11.16
N GLY A 190 -7.19 7.21 -11.92
CA GLY A 190 -6.83 8.55 -11.42
C GLY A 190 -5.55 9.08 -12.06
N ALA A 191 -5.07 10.24 -11.59
CA ALA A 191 -3.82 10.80 -12.08
C ALA A 191 -2.67 9.83 -11.76
N ALA A 192 -1.99 9.32 -12.79
CA ALA A 192 -0.78 8.53 -12.62
C ALA A 192 0.28 9.42 -11.95
N SER A 193 0.44 9.28 -10.64
CA SER A 193 1.44 10.01 -9.87
C SER A 193 2.81 9.32 -10.01
N GLY A 194 3.42 9.52 -11.19
CA GLY A 194 4.81 9.17 -11.47
C GLY A 194 5.15 7.68 -11.52
N ASP A 195 6.46 7.39 -11.60
CA ASP A 195 7.02 6.03 -11.74
C ASP A 195 6.69 5.10 -10.55
N ALA A 196 6.27 5.65 -9.41
CA ALA A 196 6.00 4.92 -8.18
C ALA A 196 4.82 3.93 -8.24
N LEU A 197 3.90 4.13 -9.18
CA LEU A 197 2.75 3.25 -9.40
C LEU A 197 3.12 2.04 -10.28
N ALA A 198 4.13 2.18 -11.14
CA ALA A 198 4.57 1.19 -12.13
C ALA A 198 3.45 0.62 -13.04
N LEU A 199 2.31 1.30 -13.15
CA LEU A 199 1.17 0.90 -13.98
C LEU A 199 0.73 2.04 -14.92
N PRO A 200 0.21 1.72 -16.13
CA PRO A 200 -0.39 2.71 -17.01
C PRO A 200 -1.65 3.33 -16.38
N ALA A 201 -1.93 4.59 -16.73
CA ALA A 201 -3.17 5.25 -16.32
C ALA A 201 -4.38 4.57 -16.95
N ALA A 202 -5.48 4.45 -16.18
CA ALA A 202 -6.74 3.94 -16.69
C ALA A 202 -7.29 4.84 -17.83
N PRO A 203 -7.86 4.24 -18.88
CA PRO A 203 -8.58 4.99 -19.90
C PRO A 203 -9.70 5.85 -19.29
N VAL A 204 -9.95 7.00 -19.90
CA VAL A 204 -11.00 7.92 -19.49
C VAL A 204 -11.98 8.08 -20.65
N THR A 205 -13.25 7.81 -20.40
CA THR A 205 -14.37 7.94 -21.34
C THR A 205 -15.35 8.98 -20.78
N ASP A 206 -15.70 9.99 -21.57
CA ASP A 206 -16.61 11.09 -21.16
C ASP A 206 -16.24 11.78 -19.83
N GLY A 207 -14.94 11.86 -19.53
CA GLY A 207 -14.42 12.52 -18.34
C GLY A 207 -14.42 11.68 -17.06
N ALA A 208 -14.85 10.41 -17.12
CA ALA A 208 -14.76 9.45 -16.02
C ALA A 208 -13.83 8.28 -16.37
N THR A 209 -13.25 7.64 -15.36
CA THR A 209 -12.48 6.41 -15.56
C THR A 209 -13.37 5.34 -16.18
N ALA A 210 -12.90 4.72 -17.27
CA ALA A 210 -13.62 3.64 -17.94
C ALA A 210 -13.87 2.48 -16.95
N PRO A 211 -15.05 1.88 -16.93
CA PRO A 211 -15.34 0.75 -16.04
C PRO A 211 -14.47 -0.48 -16.39
N PRO A 212 -14.12 -1.33 -15.41
CA PRO A 212 -13.25 -2.49 -15.63
C PRO A 212 -13.68 -3.41 -16.79
N ALA A 213 -14.98 -3.62 -16.98
CA ALA A 213 -15.52 -4.53 -18.00
C ALA A 213 -15.27 -4.04 -19.44
N GLU A 214 -15.00 -2.74 -19.65
CA GLU A 214 -14.58 -2.22 -20.96
C GLU A 214 -13.14 -2.65 -21.31
N LEU A 215 -12.29 -2.88 -20.31
CA LEU A 215 -10.91 -3.33 -20.50
C LEU A 215 -10.81 -4.86 -20.44
N VAL A 216 -11.57 -5.49 -19.54
CA VAL A 216 -11.51 -6.91 -19.26
C VAL A 216 -12.94 -7.46 -19.20
N ALA A 217 -13.41 -8.02 -20.31
CA ALA A 217 -14.81 -8.47 -20.47
C ALA A 217 -15.27 -9.56 -19.49
N THR A 218 -14.33 -10.23 -18.81
CA THR A 218 -14.65 -11.26 -17.80
C THR A 218 -14.88 -10.71 -16.40
N VAL A 219 -14.80 -9.39 -16.20
CA VAL A 219 -15.07 -8.78 -14.88
C VAL A 219 -16.55 -8.95 -14.52
N PRO A 220 -16.86 -9.50 -13.32
CA PRO A 220 -18.22 -9.59 -12.79
C PRO A 220 -18.90 -8.22 -12.66
N ASN A 221 -20.22 -8.18 -12.92
CA ASN A 221 -21.00 -6.94 -12.94
C ASN A 221 -20.98 -6.18 -11.59
N ASP A 222 -20.91 -6.90 -10.47
CA ASP A 222 -20.88 -6.27 -9.15
C ASP A 222 -19.56 -5.53 -8.89
N LEU A 223 -18.41 -6.12 -9.25
CA LEU A 223 -17.11 -5.47 -9.17
C LEU A 223 -16.99 -4.31 -10.17
N ASP A 224 -17.53 -4.50 -11.38
CA ASP A 224 -17.60 -3.46 -12.40
C ASP A 224 -18.39 -2.24 -11.91
N THR A 225 -19.60 -2.49 -11.36
CA THR A 225 -20.48 -1.48 -10.79
C THR A 225 -19.81 -0.77 -9.63
N LEU A 226 -19.18 -1.51 -8.70
CA LEU A 226 -18.46 -0.94 -7.55
C LEU A 226 -17.39 0.07 -8.00
N CYS A 227 -16.58 -0.28 -9.00
CA CYS A 227 -15.60 0.65 -9.56
C CYS A 227 -16.28 1.85 -10.26
N ALA A 228 -17.29 1.60 -11.09
CA ALA A 228 -17.97 2.64 -11.87
C ALA A 228 -18.63 3.70 -10.97
N VAL A 229 -19.33 3.29 -9.90
CA VAL A 229 -19.99 4.23 -8.98
C VAL A 229 -18.97 4.96 -8.12
N THR A 230 -17.91 4.29 -7.68
CA THR A 230 -16.87 4.90 -6.82
C THR A 230 -16.08 5.98 -7.56
N PHE A 231 -15.81 5.79 -8.86
CA PHE A 231 -15.08 6.75 -9.70
C PHE A 231 -16.01 7.68 -10.49
N GLY A 232 -17.31 7.58 -10.25
CA GLY A 232 -18.32 8.44 -10.86
C GLY A 232 -18.28 9.87 -10.31
N PRO A 233 -19.14 10.76 -10.85
CA PRO A 233 -19.20 12.17 -10.45
C PRO A 233 -19.85 12.40 -9.08
N HIS A 234 -20.38 11.35 -8.45
CA HIS A 234 -21.08 11.40 -7.17
C HIS A 234 -20.21 10.79 -6.07
N GLU A 235 -20.45 11.17 -4.81
CA GLU A 235 -19.79 10.56 -3.66
C GLU A 235 -20.43 9.20 -3.30
N ASP A 236 -20.59 8.33 -4.28
CA ASP A 236 -21.08 6.95 -4.12
C ASP A 236 -19.92 5.99 -3.79
N GLY A 237 -20.22 4.71 -3.57
CA GLY A 237 -19.24 3.69 -3.16
C GLY A 237 -18.88 3.75 -1.67
N PRO A 238 -17.93 2.90 -1.23
CA PRO A 238 -17.72 2.64 0.20
C PRO A 238 -17.22 3.88 0.95
N HIS A 239 -17.78 4.14 2.12
CA HIS A 239 -17.35 5.20 3.03
C HIS A 239 -16.33 4.72 4.06
N SER A 240 -16.07 3.41 4.15
CA SER A 240 -15.07 2.83 5.05
C SER A 240 -14.51 1.49 4.56
N PRO A 241 -13.32 1.07 5.03
CA PRO A 241 -12.81 -0.27 4.76
C PRO A 241 -13.76 -1.40 5.20
N ALA A 242 -14.46 -1.23 6.33
CA ALA A 242 -15.46 -2.20 6.78
C ALA A 242 -16.64 -2.37 5.81
N GLU A 243 -17.12 -1.27 5.23
CA GLU A 243 -18.21 -1.29 4.24
C GLU A 243 -17.75 -1.99 2.97
N LEU A 244 -16.55 -1.66 2.47
CA LEU A 244 -15.98 -2.34 1.31
C LEU A 244 -15.77 -3.84 1.57
N ALA A 245 -15.31 -4.24 2.76
CA ALA A 245 -15.21 -5.65 3.10
C ALA A 245 -16.58 -6.34 3.03
N ALA A 246 -17.63 -5.72 3.58
CA ALA A 246 -18.99 -6.27 3.50
C ALA A 246 -19.51 -6.37 2.06
N ASP A 247 -19.19 -5.39 1.19
CA ASP A 247 -19.59 -5.40 -0.23
C ASP A 247 -18.87 -6.50 -1.04
N LEU A 248 -17.64 -6.87 -0.63
CA LEU A 248 -16.86 -7.90 -1.30
C LEU A 248 -17.13 -9.31 -0.77
N GLU A 249 -17.67 -9.45 0.45
CA GLU A 249 -17.95 -10.75 1.07
C GLU A 249 -19.02 -11.56 0.31
N PRO A 250 -18.89 -12.90 0.26
CA PRO A 250 -17.72 -13.69 0.66
C PRO A 250 -16.65 -13.74 -0.45
N TRP A 251 -15.38 -13.94 -0.08
CA TRP A 251 -14.31 -14.26 -1.03
C TRP A 251 -13.61 -15.59 -0.69
N ALA A 252 -13.03 -16.21 -1.72
CA ALA A 252 -12.22 -17.40 -1.58
C ALA A 252 -10.81 -17.05 -1.05
N PRO A 253 -10.04 -18.03 -0.52
CA PRO A 253 -8.65 -17.79 -0.15
C PRO A 253 -7.81 -17.31 -1.34
N VAL A 254 -6.82 -16.47 -1.07
CA VAL A 254 -5.85 -16.04 -2.07
C VAL A 254 -4.91 -17.20 -2.41
N HIS A 255 -4.78 -17.51 -3.69
CA HIS A 255 -3.91 -18.57 -4.21
C HIS A 255 -2.55 -18.00 -4.62
N GLY A 256 -1.78 -17.53 -3.64
CA GLY A 256 -0.54 -16.79 -3.87
C GLY A 256 0.46 -17.48 -4.81
N ALA A 257 0.68 -18.78 -4.67
CA ALA A 257 1.56 -19.56 -5.55
C ALA A 257 1.16 -19.58 -7.04
N GLN A 258 -0.09 -19.25 -7.38
CA GLN A 258 -0.57 -19.14 -8.76
C GLN A 258 -0.40 -17.72 -9.32
N LEU A 259 -0.24 -16.73 -8.45
CA LEU A 259 -0.12 -15.31 -8.81
C LEU A 259 1.33 -14.85 -9.01
N ILE A 260 2.30 -15.56 -8.42
CA ILE A 260 3.71 -15.12 -8.36
C ILE A 260 4.68 -15.92 -9.22
#